data_AF-A0AAU6HY55-F1
#
_entry.id   AF-A0AAU6HY55-F1
#
_cell.length_a   1.000
_cell.length_b   1.000
_cell.length_c   1.000
_cell.angle_alpha   90.00
_cell.angle_beta   90.00
_cell.angle_gamma   90.00
#
_symmetry.space_group_name_H-M   'P 1'
#
loop_
_entity.id
_entity.type
_entity.pdbx_description
1 polymer ?
#
loop_
_entity_poly.entity_id
_entity_poly.type
_entity_poly.pdbx_seq_one_letter_code
_entity_poly.pdbx_strand_id
1 'polypeptide(L)'
;MVNPTRWQSLRRLLVAAGALTAVALSTAPSSAAQPQSPPADCPKGYFCGYKQSNFQQLGFRFKDCYKQEIPDGMGSGGSWYNNQTAGTETGFYDKYGIYLSAAPGAPSSDAYGHWGPVWYVWNWC
;
A
#
# COMPACT_ATOMS: atom_id res chain seq x y z
N MET A 1 -25.27 -21.46 -16.78
CA MET A 1 -25.44 -20.28 -17.65
C MET A 1 -24.15 -20.12 -18.44
N VAL A 2 -24.24 -20.26 -19.76
CA VAL A 2 -23.12 -20.35 -20.71
C VAL A 2 -22.89 -18.98 -21.34
N ASN A 3 -21.62 -18.64 -21.53
CA ASN A 3 -21.07 -17.46 -22.19
C ASN A 3 -21.56 -17.31 -23.64
N PRO A 4 -21.65 -16.07 -24.16
CA PRO A 4 -21.18 -15.84 -25.54
C PRO A 4 -20.41 -14.52 -25.68
N THR A 5 -19.17 -14.50 -26.16
CA THR A 5 -18.72 -14.57 -27.58
C THR A 5 -18.18 -13.21 -28.06
N ARG A 6 -16.85 -13.16 -28.16
CA ARG A 6 -15.99 -12.44 -29.12
C ARG A 6 -16.71 -11.90 -30.37
N TRP A 7 -16.86 -10.59 -30.51
CA TRP A 7 -17.18 -9.93 -31.79
C TRP A 7 -16.09 -8.93 -32.17
N GLN A 8 -15.59 -9.14 -33.38
CA GLN A 8 -14.61 -8.33 -34.06
C GLN A 8 -15.18 -6.95 -34.38
N SER A 9 -14.32 -5.93 -34.39
CA SER A 9 -14.51 -4.75 -35.22
C SER A 9 -13.14 -4.19 -35.62
N LEU A 10 -12.62 -4.74 -36.71
CA LEU A 10 -11.68 -4.03 -37.57
C LEU A 10 -12.44 -2.87 -38.22
N ARG A 11 -12.13 -1.63 -37.80
CA ARG A 11 -12.37 -0.44 -38.61
C ARG A 11 -11.03 0.20 -38.92
N ARG A 12 -10.55 -0.04 -40.14
CA ARG A 12 -9.54 0.83 -40.77
C ARG A 12 -10.24 2.12 -41.15
N LEU A 13 -9.76 3.24 -40.62
CA LEU A 13 -9.96 4.58 -41.16
C LEU A 13 -8.58 5.22 -41.27
N LEU A 14 -8.20 5.53 -42.50
CA LEU A 14 -7.06 6.40 -42.86
C LEU A 14 -7.51 7.87 -42.75
N VAL A 15 -6.51 8.78 -42.84
CA VAL A 15 -6.59 10.27 -42.92
C VAL A 15 -6.48 10.94 -41.54
N ALA A 16 -5.60 11.91 -41.24
CA ALA A 16 -4.77 12.81 -42.03
C ALA A 16 -3.40 13.05 -41.36
N ALA A 17 -2.39 13.42 -42.13
CA ALA A 17 -1.15 14.00 -41.64
C ALA A 17 -1.44 15.41 -41.08
N GLY A 18 -1.10 15.62 -39.81
CA GLY A 18 -1.18 16.90 -39.12
C GLY A 18 -0.30 16.86 -37.88
N ALA A 19 0.76 17.66 -37.89
CA ALA A 19 1.73 17.76 -36.79
C ALA A 19 1.04 18.21 -35.50
N LEU A 20 1.31 17.49 -34.41
CA LEU A 20 1.36 17.92 -33.00
C LEU A 20 1.80 16.66 -32.23
N THR A 21 3.08 16.58 -31.85
CA THR A 21 3.59 15.52 -30.97
C THR A 21 3.04 15.75 -29.56
N ALA A 22 1.79 15.35 -29.33
CA ALA A 22 1.23 15.24 -28.00
C ALA A 22 1.92 14.07 -27.29
N VAL A 23 2.85 14.37 -26.39
CA VAL A 23 3.38 13.38 -25.44
C VAL A 23 2.21 12.97 -24.55
N ALA A 24 1.58 11.84 -24.85
CA ALA A 24 0.61 11.24 -23.96
C ALA A 24 1.35 10.77 -22.71
N LEU A 25 1.37 11.60 -21.66
CA LEU A 25 1.70 11.14 -20.32
C LEU A 25 0.67 10.08 -19.95
N SER A 26 1.04 8.83 -20.14
CA SER A 26 0.32 7.69 -19.61
C SER A 26 0.55 7.73 -18.10
N THR A 27 -0.31 8.45 -17.37
CA THR A 27 -0.42 8.31 -15.93
C THR A 27 -0.96 6.91 -15.68
N ALA A 28 -0.04 5.94 -15.52
CA ALA A 28 -0.41 4.63 -15.06
C ALA A 28 -1.17 4.80 -13.74
N PRO A 29 -2.37 4.21 -13.59
CA PRO A 29 -3.04 4.24 -12.31
C PRO A 29 -2.13 3.53 -11.31
N SER A 30 -1.63 4.26 -10.31
CA SER A 30 -1.08 3.65 -9.11
C SER A 30 -2.16 2.73 -8.58
N SER A 31 -1.93 1.41 -8.68
CA SER A 31 -2.78 0.40 -8.05
C SER A 31 -2.62 0.54 -6.55
N ALA A 32 -3.28 1.53 -5.95
CA ALA A 32 -3.53 1.54 -4.53
C ALA A 32 -4.33 0.28 -4.25
N ALA A 33 -3.69 -0.70 -3.62
CA ALA A 33 -4.34 -1.95 -3.24
C ALA A 33 -5.66 -1.60 -2.53
N GLN A 34 -6.78 -2.12 -3.05
CA GLN A 34 -8.08 -1.97 -2.40
C GLN A 34 -7.98 -2.56 -1.00
N PRO A 35 -8.56 -1.94 0.04
CA PRO A 35 -8.45 -2.45 1.39
C PRO A 35 -9.13 -3.82 1.48
N GLN A 36 -8.31 -4.86 1.65
CA GLN A 36 -8.80 -6.17 2.09
C GLN A 36 -9.39 -6.01 3.50
N SER A 37 -10.26 -6.94 3.92
CA SER A 37 -10.67 -6.97 5.33
C SER A 37 -9.43 -7.09 6.23
N PRO A 38 -9.40 -6.41 7.39
CA PRO A 38 -8.26 -6.51 8.29
C PRO A 38 -8.07 -7.96 8.72
N PRO A 39 -6.82 -8.46 8.77
CA PRO A 39 -6.51 -9.72 9.43
C PRO A 39 -7.04 -9.74 10.87
N ALA A 40 -7.49 -10.90 11.34
CA ALA A 40 -8.13 -11.03 12.66
C ALA A 40 -7.19 -10.62 13.82
N ASP A 41 -5.88 -10.76 13.62
CA ASP A 41 -4.83 -10.36 14.53
C ASP A 41 -4.38 -8.89 14.38
N CYS A 42 -5.09 -8.10 13.56
CA CYS A 42 -5.01 -6.63 13.52
C CYS A 42 -6.31 -5.96 14.00
N PRO A 43 -6.48 -5.78 15.33
CA PRO A 43 -7.69 -5.19 15.88
C PRO A 43 -7.91 -3.75 15.43
N LYS A 44 -9.16 -3.30 15.46
CA LYS A 44 -9.50 -1.89 15.20
C LYS A 44 -8.73 -0.96 16.14
N GLY A 45 -8.24 0.16 15.61
CA GLY A 45 -7.44 1.14 16.33
C GLY A 45 -5.93 0.91 16.26
N TYR A 46 -5.47 -0.14 15.57
CA TYR A 46 -4.05 -0.47 15.47
C TYR A 46 -3.53 -0.38 14.04
N PHE A 47 -2.27 0.01 13.93
CA PHE A 47 -1.42 -0.27 12.79
C PHE A 47 -0.65 -1.57 13.06
N CYS A 48 -0.62 -2.49 12.10
CA CYS A 48 -0.05 -3.82 12.27
C CYS A 48 0.99 -4.12 11.20
N GLY A 49 2.16 -4.58 11.62
CA GLY A 49 3.23 -5.01 10.73
C GLY A 49 3.46 -6.52 10.80
N TYR A 50 3.67 -7.12 9.64
CA TYR A 50 3.84 -8.56 9.45
C TYR A 50 5.21 -8.85 8.86
N LYS A 51 5.85 -9.92 9.33
CA LYS A 51 7.20 -10.34 8.90
C LYS A 51 7.23 -10.90 7.47
N GLN A 52 6.07 -11.30 6.95
CA GLN A 52 5.94 -11.89 5.63
C GLN A 52 4.87 -11.16 4.83
N SER A 53 4.88 -11.38 3.51
CA SER A 53 3.87 -10.84 2.61
C SER A 53 2.49 -11.42 2.89
N ASN A 54 1.45 -10.78 2.36
CA ASN A 54 0.05 -11.22 2.49
C ASN A 54 -0.42 -11.39 3.95
N PHE A 55 0.04 -10.50 4.83
CA PHE A 55 -0.37 -10.40 6.24
C PHE A 55 -0.06 -11.65 7.08
N GLN A 56 1.07 -12.30 6.80
CA GLN A 56 1.49 -13.51 7.51
C GLN A 56 2.54 -13.19 8.58
N GLN A 57 2.41 -13.88 9.73
CA GLN A 57 3.32 -13.78 10.87
C GLN A 57 3.40 -12.35 11.43
N LEU A 58 2.43 -12.01 12.30
CA LEU A 58 2.41 -10.72 12.99
C LEU A 58 3.75 -10.46 13.71
N GLY A 59 4.38 -9.34 13.37
CA GLY A 59 5.59 -8.86 14.03
C GLY A 59 5.26 -7.90 15.16
N PHE A 60 4.37 -6.94 14.90
CA PHE A 60 3.99 -5.93 15.88
C PHE A 60 2.60 -5.34 15.62
N ARG A 61 2.05 -4.69 16.65
CA ARG A 61 0.86 -3.85 16.59
C ARG A 61 1.08 -2.59 17.41
N PHE A 62 0.82 -1.43 16.83
CA PHE A 62 1.00 -0.14 17.47
C PHE A 62 -0.27 0.69 17.36
N LYS A 63 -0.64 1.34 18.46
CA LYS A 63 -1.80 2.25 18.53
C LYS A 63 -1.44 3.63 19.07
N ASP A 64 -0.28 3.75 19.72
CA ASP A 64 0.05 4.94 20.49
C ASP A 64 0.65 6.01 19.58
N CYS A 65 0.54 7.26 20.01
CA CYS A 65 0.78 8.44 19.19
C CYS A 65 2.22 8.98 19.30
N TYR A 66 3.20 8.09 19.34
CA TYR A 66 4.62 8.45 19.41
C TYR A 66 5.45 7.52 18.51
N LYS A 67 6.71 7.88 18.29
CA LYS A 67 7.64 7.08 17.47
C LYS A 67 8.05 5.81 18.22
N GLN A 68 7.71 4.65 17.67
CA GLN A 68 7.93 3.32 18.24
C GLN A 68 8.88 2.53 17.35
N GLU A 69 9.92 1.93 17.94
CA GLU A 69 10.85 1.06 17.23
C GLU A 69 10.18 -0.25 16.83
N ILE A 70 10.37 -0.70 15.60
CA ILE A 70 9.86 -2.00 15.16
C ILE A 70 10.75 -3.13 15.70
N PRO A 71 10.20 -4.33 15.99
CA PRO A 71 11.02 -5.44 16.47
C PRO A 71 12.07 -5.89 15.47
N ASP A 72 13.15 -6.49 15.98
CA ASP A 72 14.15 -7.15 15.16
C ASP A 72 13.55 -8.23 14.24
N GLY A 73 14.20 -8.41 13.08
CA GLY A 73 13.82 -9.42 12.09
C GLY A 73 12.63 -9.02 11.21
N MET A 74 12.25 -7.74 11.17
CA MET A 74 11.31 -7.21 10.19
C MET A 74 11.97 -6.94 8.82
N GLY A 75 13.29 -6.78 8.74
CA GLY A 75 13.99 -6.21 7.59
C GLY A 75 13.98 -7.01 6.27
N SER A 76 13.43 -8.23 6.22
CA SER A 76 13.39 -9.09 5.03
C SER A 76 12.22 -8.80 4.06
N GLY A 77 11.50 -7.69 4.28
CA GLY A 77 10.21 -7.42 3.61
C GLY A 77 9.04 -7.89 4.47
N GLY A 78 7.81 -7.77 3.97
CA GLY A 78 6.63 -8.17 4.72
C GLY A 78 5.34 -7.59 4.17
N SER A 79 4.45 -7.20 5.08
CA SER A 79 3.20 -6.51 4.78
C SER A 79 2.72 -5.70 5.97
N TRP A 80 1.79 -4.79 5.77
CA TRP A 80 1.17 -4.02 6.83
C TRP A 80 -0.30 -3.75 6.59
N TYR A 81 -1.03 -3.54 7.69
CA TYR A 81 -2.42 -3.12 7.66
C TYR A 81 -2.63 -1.96 8.64
N ASN A 82 -3.18 -0.86 8.15
CA ASN A 82 -3.62 0.26 8.97
C ASN A 82 -5.12 0.12 9.27
N ASN A 83 -5.44 -0.44 10.44
CA ASN A 83 -6.82 -0.60 10.92
C ASN A 83 -7.20 0.46 11.96
N GLN A 84 -6.57 1.63 11.92
CA GLN A 84 -6.83 2.71 12.87
C GLN A 84 -8.18 3.41 12.61
N THR A 85 -8.42 4.53 13.31
CA THR A 85 -9.54 5.44 13.02
C THR A 85 -9.45 5.92 11.58
N ALA A 86 -10.61 6.06 10.90
CA ALA A 86 -10.63 6.41 9.49
C ALA A 86 -9.84 7.70 9.21
N GLY A 87 -8.96 7.67 8.22
CA GLY A 87 -8.09 8.79 7.86
C GLY A 87 -6.79 8.91 8.66
N THR A 88 -6.61 8.15 9.75
CA THR A 88 -5.35 8.15 10.52
C THR A 88 -4.21 7.56 9.68
N GLU A 89 -3.12 8.30 9.53
CA GLU A 89 -1.91 7.88 8.81
C GLU A 89 -0.82 7.36 9.76
N THR A 90 0.13 6.63 9.20
CA THR A 90 1.25 6.06 9.93
C THR A 90 2.56 6.35 9.20
N GLY A 91 3.45 7.12 9.81
CA GLY A 91 4.77 7.43 9.26
C GLY A 91 5.77 6.29 9.46
N PHE A 92 6.64 6.10 8.47
CA PHE A 92 7.78 5.18 8.49
C PHE A 92 9.09 5.96 8.55
N TYR A 93 10.01 5.53 9.41
CA TYR A 93 11.27 6.24 9.64
C TYR A 93 12.45 5.28 9.62
N ASP A 94 13.61 5.77 9.19
CA ASP A 94 14.86 5.02 9.17
C ASP A 94 15.52 4.90 10.56
N LYS A 95 16.69 4.26 10.62
CA LYS A 95 17.46 4.04 11.85
C LYS A 95 17.90 5.32 12.56
N TYR A 96 18.01 6.43 11.82
CA TYR A 96 18.35 7.75 12.35
C TYR A 96 17.09 8.55 12.71
N GLY A 97 15.90 7.96 12.54
CA GLY A 97 14.62 8.60 12.79
C GLY A 97 14.19 9.57 11.69
N ILE A 98 14.81 9.52 10.51
CA ILE A 98 14.48 10.33 9.34
C ILE A 98 13.23 9.75 8.66
N TYR A 99 12.31 10.61 8.25
CA TYR A 99 11.09 10.21 7.57
C TYR A 99 11.39 9.58 6.19
N LEU A 100 10.75 8.44 5.90
CA LEU A 100 10.86 7.72 4.64
C LEU A 100 9.60 7.92 3.78
N SER A 101 8.46 7.56 4.35
CA SER A 101 7.15 7.59 3.72
C SER A 101 6.06 7.37 4.79
N ALA A 102 4.79 7.27 4.38
CA ALA A 102 3.69 6.97 5.27
C ALA A 102 2.72 5.97 4.65
N ALA A 103 2.06 5.16 5.49
CA ALA A 103 0.85 4.45 5.12
C ALA A 103 -0.30 5.46 4.94
N PRO A 104 -1.11 5.34 3.87
CA PRO A 104 -2.30 6.17 3.70
C PRO A 104 -3.27 6.05 4.87
N GLY A 105 -4.20 7.01 4.97
CA GLY A 105 -5.22 7.03 6.01
C GLY A 105 -6.01 5.72 6.09
N ALA A 106 -6.31 5.26 7.31
CA ALA A 106 -7.05 4.01 7.52
C ALA A 106 -8.48 4.06 6.91
N PRO A 107 -9.04 2.93 6.48
CA PRO A 107 -8.38 1.64 6.32
C PRO A 107 -7.49 1.62 5.07
N SER A 108 -6.27 1.16 5.23
CA SER A 108 -5.31 0.99 4.12
C SER A 108 -4.39 -0.20 4.41
N SER A 109 -3.78 -0.76 3.37
CA SER A 109 -2.91 -1.93 3.51
C SER A 109 -1.93 -2.07 2.35
N ASP A 110 -0.83 -2.77 2.60
CA ASP A 110 0.09 -3.24 1.56
C ASP A 110 0.50 -4.69 1.85
N ALA A 111 0.23 -5.58 0.89
CA ALA A 111 0.56 -7.00 0.98
C ALA A 111 2.05 -7.30 0.74
N TYR A 112 2.83 -6.31 0.29
CA TYR A 112 4.27 -6.43 -0.05
C TYR A 112 5.08 -5.25 0.53
N GLY A 113 4.82 -4.93 1.80
CA GLY A 113 5.51 -3.86 2.52
C GLY A 113 7.03 -4.04 2.60
N HIS A 114 7.76 -2.95 2.41
CA HIS A 114 9.22 -2.94 2.42
C HIS A 114 9.77 -2.48 3.78
N TRP A 115 9.92 -3.42 4.71
CA TRP A 115 10.42 -3.12 6.06
C TRP A 115 11.93 -2.88 6.17
N GLY A 116 12.74 -3.30 5.19
CA GLY A 116 14.20 -3.18 5.23
C GLY A 116 14.79 -1.83 5.71
N PRO A 117 14.29 -0.67 5.24
CA PRO A 117 14.76 0.65 5.67
C PRO A 117 14.04 1.18 6.90
N VAL A 118 12.92 0.56 7.31
CA VAL A 118 12.07 1.05 8.41
C VAL A 118 12.63 0.54 9.73
N TRP A 119 12.85 1.45 10.67
CA TRP A 119 13.27 1.17 12.03
C TRP A 119 12.25 1.65 13.04
N TYR A 120 11.50 2.72 12.70
CA TYR A 120 10.45 3.23 13.56
C TYR A 120 9.16 3.49 12.79
N VAL A 121 8.06 3.42 13.54
CA VAL A 121 6.72 3.73 13.11
C VAL A 121 6.15 4.83 14.02
N TRP A 122 5.43 5.79 13.47
CA TRP A 122 4.68 6.77 14.27
C TRP A 122 3.27 6.92 13.72
N ASN A 123 2.28 6.56 14.53
CA ASN A 123 0.88 6.79 14.23
C ASN A 123 0.49 8.24 14.52
N TRP A 124 -0.12 8.91 13.55
CA TRP A 124 -0.59 10.28 13.70
C TRP A 124 -1.97 10.28 14.36
N CYS A 125 -1.96 10.59 15.65
CA CYS A 125 -3.11 11.09 16.36
C CYS A 125 -3.01 12.63 16.38
#